data_AF-A0A6V7SIH5-F1
#
_entry.id   AF-A0A6V7SIH5-F1
#
_cell.length_a   1.000
_cell.length_b   1.000
_cell.length_c   1.000
_cell.angle_alpha   90.00
_cell.angle_beta   90.00
_cell.angle_gamma   90.00
#
_symmetry.space_group_name_H-M   'P 1'
#
loop_
_entity.id
_entity.type
_entity.pdbx_description
1 polymer ?
#
loop_
_entity_poly.entity_id
_entity_poly.type
_entity_poly.pdbx_seq_one_letter_code
_entity_poly.pdbx_strand_id
1 'polypeptide(L)'
;MDINLEERAYTSPMMRYIYRHHNIINKKNGETKSNDFVPFSIRLGSLPISNASNNKYMSNLNSLNIINMLPLSLFSSYNSNNMTSTDILFLPKFSTFLFFTIPIFVMLPNLTLYTKHWFFFAPK
;
A
#
# COMPACT_ATOMS: atom_id res chain seq x y z
N MET A 1 -22.44 -29.97 -7.86
CA MET A 1 -23.25 -29.44 -6.74
C MET A 1 -22.27 -29.22 -5.61
N ASP A 2 -22.08 -27.98 -5.16
CA ASP A 2 -21.08 -27.68 -4.13
C ASP A 2 -21.49 -28.32 -2.81
N ILE A 3 -20.59 -29.13 -2.25
CA ILE A 3 -20.83 -29.94 -1.06
C ILE A 3 -20.80 -29.01 0.17
N ASN A 4 -21.81 -29.09 1.04
CA ASN A 4 -21.95 -28.36 2.32
C ASN A 4 -22.10 -26.83 2.22
N LEU A 5 -22.96 -26.34 1.31
CA LEU A 5 -23.34 -24.92 1.25
C LEU A 5 -23.93 -24.39 2.57
N GLU A 6 -24.67 -25.22 3.32
CA GLU A 6 -25.30 -24.83 4.59
C GLU A 6 -24.27 -24.63 5.73
N GLU A 7 -23.13 -25.33 5.67
CA GLU A 7 -22.08 -25.22 6.68
C GLU A 7 -21.06 -24.11 6.34
N ARG A 8 -21.05 -23.62 5.09
CA ARG A 8 -20.06 -22.67 4.57
C ARG A 8 -20.62 -21.26 4.45
N ALA A 9 -20.92 -20.65 5.61
CA ALA A 9 -21.41 -19.28 5.68
C ALA A 9 -20.48 -18.23 5.04
N TYR A 10 -19.18 -18.51 4.89
CA TYR A 10 -18.24 -17.61 4.21
C TYR A 10 -18.45 -17.57 2.69
N THR A 11 -19.05 -18.59 2.07
CA THR A 11 -19.41 -18.59 0.63
C THR A 11 -20.81 -18.03 0.36
N SER A 12 -21.58 -17.74 1.41
CA SER A 12 -22.95 -17.26 1.27
C SER A 12 -23.02 -15.82 0.71
N PRO A 13 -24.12 -15.46 0.02
CA PRO A 13 -24.36 -14.08 -0.39
C PRO A 13 -24.48 -13.17 0.84
N MET A 14 -24.01 -11.93 0.72
CA MET A 14 -24.16 -10.95 1.80
C MET A 14 -25.64 -10.72 2.13
N MET A 15 -25.98 -10.66 3.42
CA MET A 15 -27.36 -10.53 3.93
C MET A 15 -28.15 -9.39 3.26
N ARG A 16 -27.47 -8.29 2.88
CA ARG A 16 -28.09 -7.18 2.16
C ARG A 16 -28.79 -7.62 0.87
N TYR A 17 -28.23 -8.56 0.10
CA TYR A 17 -28.85 -9.02 -1.15
C TYR A 17 -30.06 -9.92 -0.90
N ILE A 18 -30.07 -10.65 0.22
CA ILE A 18 -31.21 -11.48 0.63
C ILE A 18 -32.41 -10.58 1.00
N TYR A 19 -32.18 -9.48 1.73
CA TYR A 19 -33.27 -8.57 2.13
C TYR A 19 -33.64 -7.51 1.09
N ARG A 20 -32.79 -7.22 0.10
CA ARG A 20 -33.08 -6.19 -0.92
C ARG A 20 -34.26 -6.53 -1.82
N HIS A 21 -34.48 -7.81 -2.12
CA HIS A 21 -35.62 -8.24 -2.94
C HIS A 21 -36.97 -8.06 -2.23
N HIS A 22 -36.99 -8.06 -0.90
CA HIS A 22 -38.22 -7.95 -0.13
C HIS A 22 -38.86 -6.54 -0.23
N ASN A 23 -38.03 -5.50 -0.42
CA ASN A 23 -38.51 -4.12 -0.58
C ASN A 23 -38.95 -3.78 -2.01
N ILE A 24 -38.54 -4.56 -3.03
CA ILE A 24 -38.95 -4.32 -4.43
C ILE A 24 -40.37 -4.85 -4.66
N ILE A 25 -40.75 -5.94 -4.00
CA ILE A 25 -42.09 -6.54 -4.13
C ILE A 25 -43.20 -5.60 -3.58
N ASN A 26 -42.89 -4.79 -2.57
CA ASN A 26 -43.83 -3.82 -1.98
C ASN A 26 -43.86 -2.45 -2.68
N LYS A 27 -43.05 -2.24 -3.72
CA LYS A 27 -42.84 -0.91 -4.35
C LYS A 27 -43.62 -0.74 -5.65
N LYS A 28 -44.89 -1.18 -5.69
CA LYS A 28 -45.76 -0.99 -6.86
C LYS A 28 -46.43 0.39 -6.93
N ASN A 29 -46.48 1.17 -5.84
CA ASN A 29 -47.11 2.49 -5.86
C ASN A 29 -46.31 3.50 -5.02
N GLY A 30 -45.92 4.61 -5.64
CA GLY A 30 -45.50 5.82 -4.92
C GLY A 30 -44.00 6.12 -4.96
N GLU A 31 -43.67 7.20 -5.66
CA GLU A 31 -42.39 7.90 -5.62
C GLU A 31 -42.03 8.28 -4.19
N THR A 32 -40.97 7.71 -3.62
CA THR A 32 -40.22 8.34 -2.51
C THR A 32 -38.80 7.80 -2.43
N LYS A 33 -37.87 8.72 -2.18
CA LYS A 33 -36.42 8.53 -2.05
C LYS A 33 -36.11 7.40 -1.06
N SER A 34 -35.42 6.37 -1.53
CA SER A 34 -34.90 5.31 -0.67
C SER A 34 -33.78 5.87 0.21
N ASN A 35 -34.08 6.09 1.50
CA ASN A 35 -33.07 6.25 2.56
C ASN A 35 -32.40 4.90 2.86
N ASP A 36 -31.90 4.23 1.83
CA ASP A 36 -31.10 3.03 2.01
C ASP A 36 -29.71 3.47 2.46
N PHE A 37 -29.24 2.95 3.59
CA PHE A 37 -27.86 3.13 4.04
C PHE A 37 -26.93 2.70 2.91
N VAL A 38 -26.28 3.68 2.29
CA VAL A 38 -25.31 3.49 1.21
C VAL A 38 -23.96 3.24 1.90
N PRO A 39 -23.47 1.98 1.99
CA PRO A 39 -22.12 1.75 2.48
C PRO A 39 -21.13 2.57 1.66
N PHE A 40 -20.05 3.03 2.28
CA PHE A 40 -19.05 3.88 1.63
C PHE A 40 -18.54 3.33 0.29
N SER A 41 -18.59 2.01 0.07
CA SER A 41 -18.29 1.36 -1.21
C SER A 41 -19.21 1.78 -2.36
N ILE A 42 -20.48 2.15 -2.11
CA ILE A 42 -21.42 2.63 -3.12
C ILE A 42 -21.35 4.16 -3.29
N ARG A 43 -20.85 4.91 -2.30
CA ARG A 43 -20.50 6.34 -2.52
C ARG A 43 -19.33 6.52 -3.49
N LEU A 44 -18.55 5.46 -3.74
CA LEU A 44 -17.58 5.41 -4.85
C LEU A 44 -18.23 5.07 -6.20
N GLY A 45 -19.49 4.62 -6.22
CA GLY A 45 -20.26 4.38 -7.44
C GLY A 45 -20.81 5.66 -8.11
N SER A 46 -20.70 6.83 -7.46
CA SER A 46 -20.95 8.13 -8.09
C SER A 46 -19.74 8.68 -8.84
N LEU A 47 -18.59 8.02 -8.74
CA LEU A 47 -17.47 8.24 -9.66
C LEU A 47 -17.74 7.43 -10.93
N PRO A 48 -17.41 7.94 -12.12
CA PRO A 48 -17.68 7.30 -13.41
C PRO A 48 -16.71 6.14 -13.66
N ILE A 49 -16.66 5.20 -12.72
CA ILE A 49 -15.84 4.00 -12.79
C ILE A 49 -16.75 2.92 -13.36
N SER A 50 -16.55 2.63 -14.64
CA SER A 50 -17.31 1.63 -15.42
C SER A 50 -17.42 0.25 -14.75
N ASN A 51 -16.56 -0.07 -13.79
CA ASN A 51 -16.56 -1.33 -13.02
C ASN A 51 -17.45 -1.32 -11.76
N ALA A 52 -17.89 -0.16 -11.26
CA ALA A 52 -18.68 -0.08 -10.02
C ALA A 52 -20.18 -0.33 -10.24
N SER A 53 -20.67 -0.21 -11.48
CA SER A 53 -22.09 -0.34 -11.82
C SER A 53 -22.58 -1.81 -11.91
N ASN A 54 -21.67 -2.80 -11.89
CA ASN A 54 -21.99 -4.18 -12.22
C ASN A 54 -21.87 -5.19 -11.06
N ASN A 55 -21.78 -4.73 -9.81
CA ASN A 55 -21.78 -5.62 -8.63
C ASN A 55 -23.19 -6.02 -8.21
N LYS A 56 -23.88 -6.79 -9.07
CA LYS A 56 -25.24 -7.30 -8.82
C LYS A 56 -25.31 -8.33 -7.69
N TYR A 57 -24.19 -8.99 -7.35
CA TYR A 57 -24.08 -9.96 -6.25
C TYR A 57 -22.69 -9.89 -5.60
N MET A 58 -22.64 -9.79 -4.27
CA MET A 58 -21.41 -9.96 -3.47
C MET A 58 -21.61 -11.08 -2.45
N SER A 59 -20.59 -11.91 -2.29
CA SER A 59 -20.53 -12.96 -1.26
C SER A 59 -19.65 -12.54 -0.10
N ASN A 60 -19.78 -13.24 1.02
CA ASN A 60 -18.91 -13.04 2.18
C ASN A 60 -17.44 -13.37 1.85
N LEU A 61 -17.16 -14.19 0.82
CA LEU A 61 -15.81 -14.45 0.32
C LEU A 61 -15.09 -13.17 -0.13
N ASN A 62 -15.84 -12.15 -0.56
CA ASN A 62 -15.23 -10.90 -1.00
C ASN A 62 -14.53 -10.14 0.14
N SER A 63 -14.81 -10.46 1.41
CA SER A 63 -14.08 -9.88 2.55
C SER A 63 -12.67 -10.45 2.72
N LEU A 64 -12.38 -11.60 2.10
CA LEU A 64 -11.07 -12.24 2.16
C LEU A 64 -10.03 -11.50 1.31
N ASN A 65 -10.46 -10.63 0.38
CA ASN A 65 -9.58 -9.82 -0.44
C ASN A 65 -9.82 -8.33 -0.20
N ILE A 66 -8.81 -7.66 0.36
CA ILE A 66 -8.83 -6.23 0.68
C ILE A 66 -9.08 -5.36 -0.57
N ILE A 67 -8.61 -5.82 -1.75
CA ILE A 67 -8.80 -5.14 -3.04
C ILE A 67 -10.28 -5.04 -3.43
N ASN A 68 -11.12 -5.99 -2.98
CA ASN A 68 -12.55 -5.97 -3.25
C ASN A 68 -13.32 -4.94 -2.41
N MET A 69 -12.71 -4.44 -1.33
CA MET A 69 -13.33 -3.50 -0.39
C MET A 69 -12.81 -2.07 -0.54
N LEU A 70 -11.59 -1.89 -1.05
CA LEU A 70 -10.92 -0.59 -1.14
C LEU A 70 -10.50 -0.27 -2.57
N PRO A 71 -10.62 1.00 -3.01
CA PRO A 71 -10.16 1.42 -4.33
C PRO A 71 -8.64 1.27 -4.45
N LEU A 72 -8.19 0.64 -5.53
CA LEU A 72 -6.77 0.39 -5.83
C LEU A 72 -5.92 1.66 -5.91
N SER A 73 -6.55 2.82 -6.12
CA SER A 73 -5.89 4.13 -6.22
C SER A 73 -5.15 4.55 -4.97
N LEU A 74 -5.50 4.03 -3.79
CA LEU A 74 -4.81 4.37 -2.54
C LEU A 74 -3.54 3.54 -2.36
N PHE A 75 -3.49 2.30 -2.87
CA PHE A 75 -2.37 1.38 -2.63
C PHE A 75 -1.08 1.78 -3.36
N SER A 76 -1.18 2.41 -4.53
CA SER A 76 0.01 2.79 -5.30
C SER A 76 0.76 3.99 -4.71
N SER A 77 0.10 4.86 -3.94
CA SER A 77 0.65 6.13 -3.45
C SER A 77 1.29 6.07 -2.05
N TYR A 78 1.17 4.95 -1.32
CA TYR A 78 1.71 4.86 0.05
C TYR A 78 3.24 4.83 0.09
N ASN A 79 3.88 4.19 -0.88
CA ASN A 79 5.35 4.05 -0.92
C ASN A 79 6.04 5.17 -1.72
N SER A 80 5.29 6.12 -2.28
CA SER A 80 5.85 7.24 -3.04
C SER A 80 6.04 8.51 -2.21
N ASN A 81 5.54 8.54 -0.97
CA ASN A 81 5.70 9.68 -0.08
C ASN A 81 7.03 9.59 0.67
N ASN A 82 8.09 10.13 0.07
CA ASN A 82 9.42 10.14 0.66
C ASN A 82 9.60 11.40 1.51
N MET A 83 9.88 11.22 2.81
CA MET A 83 10.45 12.28 3.64
C MET A 83 11.97 12.17 3.59
N THR A 84 12.66 13.27 3.29
CA THR A 84 14.11 13.31 3.20
C THR A 84 14.75 13.37 4.59
N SER A 85 16.02 12.93 4.70
CA SER A 85 16.78 13.06 5.94
C SER A 85 17.01 14.53 6.32
N THR A 86 17.17 14.78 7.62
CA THR A 86 17.37 16.12 8.19
C THR A 86 18.71 16.22 8.91
N ASP A 87 19.70 15.46 8.47
CA ASP A 87 21.01 15.41 9.11
C ASP A 87 21.82 16.67 8.78
N ILE A 88 22.23 17.40 9.82
CA ILE A 88 23.06 18.60 9.69
C ILE A 88 24.51 18.22 9.98
N LEU A 89 25.31 18.08 8.92
CA LEU A 89 26.75 17.82 9.02
C LEU A 89 27.52 19.14 9.13
N PHE A 90 27.48 19.76 10.31
CA PHE A 90 28.20 21.01 10.59
C PHE A 90 29.09 20.87 11.83
N LEU A 91 30.39 21.14 11.65
CA LEU A 91 31.35 21.18 12.75
C LEU A 91 32.40 22.28 12.49
N PRO A 92 32.47 23.34 13.32
CA PRO A 92 33.51 24.35 13.18
C PRO A 92 34.89 23.76 13.52
N LYS A 93 35.84 23.88 12.59
CA LYS A 93 37.19 23.33 12.73
C LYS A 93 38.15 24.41 13.24
N PHE A 94 38.38 24.44 14.55
CA PHE A 94 39.36 25.35 15.17
C PHE A 94 40.78 24.75 15.12
N SER A 95 41.42 24.83 13.97
CA SER A 95 42.79 24.32 13.78
C SER A 95 43.87 25.13 14.49
N THR A 96 43.57 26.36 14.92
CA THR A 96 44.53 27.28 15.57
C THR A 96 45.01 26.78 16.94
N PHE A 97 44.26 25.87 17.59
CA PHE A 97 44.63 25.28 18.88
C PHE A 97 45.41 23.96 18.74
N LEU A 98 45.60 23.46 17.52
CA LEU A 98 46.27 22.19 17.29
C LEU A 98 47.77 22.42 17.02
N PHE A 99 48.62 22.12 17.99
CA PHE A 99 50.09 22.29 17.90
C PHE A 99 50.85 21.03 17.46
N PHE A 100 50.15 19.93 17.20
CA PHE A 100 50.74 18.65 16.81
C PHE A 100 49.90 17.98 15.73
N THR A 101 50.50 17.05 14.97
CA THR A 101 49.82 16.30 13.92
C THR A 101 49.04 15.12 14.50
N ILE A 102 47.82 14.89 14.00
CA ILE A 102 47.00 13.73 14.37
C ILE A 102 47.26 12.61 13.35
N PRO A 103 47.48 11.35 13.78
CA PRO A 103 47.59 10.22 12.84
C PRO A 103 46.29 10.02 12.07
N ILE A 104 46.39 9.71 10.78
CA ILE A 104 45.24 9.53 9.88
C ILE A 104 45.22 8.08 9.40
N PHE A 105 44.01 7.52 9.29
CA PHE A 105 43.81 6.20 8.73
C PHE A 105 44.01 6.20 7.21
N VAL A 106 44.77 5.22 6.72
CA VAL A 106 44.86 4.93 5.29
C VAL A 106 43.64 4.10 4.88
N MET A 107 42.72 4.72 4.14
CA MET A 107 41.45 4.06 3.76
C MET A 107 41.60 3.08 2.61
N LEU A 108 42.51 3.39 1.68
CA LEU A 108 42.73 2.60 0.48
C LEU A 108 44.22 2.57 0.14
N PRO A 109 44.70 1.46 -0.47
CA PRO A 109 46.06 1.39 -0.95
C PRO A 109 46.30 2.36 -2.10
N ASN A 110 47.52 2.88 -2.18
CA ASN A 110 47.86 3.79 -3.27
C ASN A 110 48.10 3.03 -4.58
N LEU A 111 47.05 2.92 -5.38
CA LEU A 111 47.08 2.35 -6.72
C LEU A 111 47.63 3.31 -7.78
N THR A 112 48.35 4.39 -7.46
CA THR A 112 49.14 5.12 -8.47
C THR A 112 50.55 4.54 -8.59
N LEU A 113 51.01 3.84 -7.55
CA LEU A 113 52.31 3.20 -7.49
C LEU A 113 52.15 1.68 -7.58
N TYR A 114 53.04 1.03 -8.33
CA TYR A 114 53.11 -0.43 -8.45
C TYR A 114 51.79 -1.13 -8.82
N THR A 115 50.90 -0.45 -9.56
CA THR A 115 49.60 -1.00 -10.00
C THR A 115 49.69 -2.38 -10.62
N LYS A 116 50.62 -2.55 -11.56
CA LYS A 116 50.83 -3.83 -12.26
C LYS A 116 51.24 -4.96 -11.33
N HIS A 117 51.87 -4.64 -10.21
CA HIS A 117 52.36 -5.62 -9.24
C HIS A 117 51.53 -5.67 -7.96
N TRP A 118 50.48 -4.86 -7.85
CA TRP A 118 49.63 -4.73 -6.66
C TRP A 118 49.13 -6.09 -6.17
N PHE A 119 48.61 -6.92 -7.06
CA PHE A 119 48.11 -8.26 -6.72
C PHE A 119 49.16 -9.20 -6.10
N PHE A 120 50.45 -8.96 -6.36
CA PHE A 120 51.54 -9.79 -5.82
C PHE A 120 52.14 -9.23 -4.51
N PHE A 121 51.91 -7.94 -4.21
CA PHE A 121 52.43 -7.27 -3.02
C PHE A 121 51.35 -6.98 -1.97
N ALA A 122 50.09 -6.86 -2.36
CA ALA A 122 48.98 -6.64 -1.43
C ALA A 122 48.83 -7.69 -0.31
N PRO A 123 49.08 -9.00 -0.53
CA PRO A 123 48.95 -9.99 0.54
C PRO A 123 50.21 -10.13 1.42
N LYS A 124 51.30 -9.40 1.12
CA LYS A 124 52.54 -9.41 1.92
C LYS A 124 52.50 -8.30 2.96
#